data_AF-A0AAW2Y446-F1
#
_entry.id   AF-A0AAW2Y446-F1
#
_cell.length_a   1.000
_cell.length_b   1.000
_cell.length_c   1.000
_cell.angle_alpha   90.00
_cell.angle_beta   90.00
_cell.angle_gamma   90.00
#
_symmetry.space_group_name_H-M   'P 1'
#
loop_
_entity.id
_entity.type
_entity.pdbx_description
1 polymer ?
#
loop_
_entity_poly.entity_id
_entity_poly.type
_entity_poly.pdbx_seq_one_letter_code
_entity_poly.pdbx_strand_id
1 'polypeptide(L)'
;MALNSGRIHRSAAPDRVSGHAFRLATLSFRSFAGFLTIAVSLFLSVSFLFTASSAPADLKFGFPYSFSGSKSASTRRSILALKSDPLRPRLDQLRKQAEDHRGLALAYASYARKLKLENSKLVRIFADLSRNYTDLISKPPYRALFDADANSIDESVLRRFEKEVKERIKLTRQVIAEAKESFDNQLKIHKLKDTIFALNEQLTKAKKQGAFSSLIAAKSIPKSLHCLALRLMEERIANPEKYSDEGNPPKPEIEDPKLYHYAIFSDNVIAASVVVNSAVKNTKEPWKHVFHV
;
A
#
# COMPACT_ATOMS: atom_id res chain seq x y z
N MET A 1 -8.30 78.92 50.35
CA MET A 1 -8.45 79.53 49.01
C MET A 1 -9.09 78.48 48.12
N ALA A 2 -10.42 78.54 47.97
CA ALA A 2 -11.09 79.31 46.93
C ALA A 2 -11.04 78.51 45.61
N LEU A 3 -12.14 77.84 45.25
CA LEU A 3 -13.24 78.37 44.42
C LEU A 3 -12.80 78.42 42.93
N ASN A 4 -13.57 78.05 41.91
CA ASN A 4 -14.92 77.51 41.78
C ASN A 4 -15.20 77.36 40.27
N SER A 5 -16.24 76.59 39.93
CA SER A 5 -17.17 76.86 38.83
C SER A 5 -16.71 76.59 37.38
N GLY A 6 -17.53 76.06 36.46
CA GLY A 6 -18.95 75.71 36.48
C GLY A 6 -19.26 74.66 35.38
N ARG A 7 -20.20 73.73 35.62
CA ARG A 7 -21.62 73.74 35.16
C ARG A 7 -21.72 73.79 33.62
N ILE A 8 -22.33 72.81 32.94
CA ILE A 8 -23.78 72.61 32.81
C ILE A 8 -24.09 71.21 32.20
N HIS A 9 -24.96 70.45 32.87
CA HIS A 9 -26.11 69.61 32.42
C HIS A 9 -26.05 68.88 31.04
N ARG A 10 -26.48 67.61 30.85
CA ARG A 10 -27.73 66.97 31.30
C ARG A 10 -27.73 65.44 30.97
N SER A 11 -28.30 64.64 31.88
CA SER A 11 -29.23 63.50 31.67
C SER A 11 -28.92 62.34 30.69
N ALA A 12 -28.74 61.11 31.21
CA ALA A 12 -29.70 59.99 31.09
C ALA A 12 -29.23 58.76 31.90
N ALA A 13 -30.19 58.02 32.46
CA ALA A 13 -30.03 56.92 33.41
C ALA A 13 -29.92 55.54 32.67
N PRO A 14 -29.85 54.39 33.39
CA PRO A 14 -28.96 53.26 33.06
C PRO A 14 -29.67 52.08 32.39
N ASP A 15 -28.91 51.15 31.79
CA ASP A 15 -29.44 49.82 31.46
C ASP A 15 -28.53 48.65 31.89
N ARG A 16 -29.14 47.75 32.67
CA ARG A 16 -28.65 46.46 33.16
C ARG A 16 -28.77 45.41 32.06
N VAL A 17 -27.70 45.09 31.33
CA VAL A 17 -27.68 43.90 30.45
C VAL A 17 -26.27 43.27 30.41
N SER A 18 -25.87 42.53 31.45
CA SER A 18 -24.58 41.80 31.43
C SER A 18 -24.57 40.45 32.17
N GLY A 19 -25.73 39.94 32.62
CA GLY A 19 -25.81 38.66 33.35
C GLY A 19 -26.24 37.44 32.52
N HIS A 20 -26.93 37.64 31.39
CA HIS A 20 -27.58 36.53 30.66
C HIS A 20 -26.71 35.93 29.54
N ALA A 21 -25.81 36.70 28.95
CA ALA A 21 -24.94 36.26 27.84
C ALA A 21 -23.87 35.25 28.30
N PHE A 22 -23.35 35.38 29.52
CA PHE A 22 -22.29 34.52 30.04
C PHE A 22 -22.77 33.09 30.35
N ARG A 23 -24.03 32.94 30.82
CA ARG A 23 -24.61 31.62 31.10
C ARG A 23 -24.92 30.83 29.82
N LEU A 24 -25.36 31.50 28.76
CA LEU A 24 -25.60 30.85 27.45
C LEU A 24 -24.29 30.36 26.80
N ALA A 25 -23.20 31.13 26.88
CA ALA A 25 -21.91 30.76 26.30
C ALA A 25 -21.28 29.53 26.98
N THR A 26 -21.44 29.37 28.30
CA THR A 26 -20.95 28.17 29.01
C THR A 26 -21.76 26.91 28.70
N LEU A 27 -23.06 27.05 28.41
CA LEU A 27 -23.93 25.95 28.00
C LEU A 27 -23.63 25.48 26.58
N SER A 28 -23.37 26.41 25.64
CA SER A 28 -22.97 26.08 24.27
C SER A 28 -21.57 25.45 24.19
N PHE A 29 -20.63 25.85 25.06
CA PHE A 29 -19.31 25.23 25.11
C PHE A 29 -19.34 23.81 25.68
N ARG A 30 -20.17 23.55 26.70
CA ARG A 30 -20.32 22.19 27.28
C ARG A 30 -21.03 21.23 26.32
N SER A 31 -22.03 21.70 25.57
CA SER A 31 -22.67 20.88 24.53
C SER A 31 -21.72 20.62 23.35
N PHE A 32 -20.92 21.61 22.95
CA PHE A 32 -19.92 21.45 21.90
C PHE A 32 -18.79 20.46 22.30
N ALA A 33 -18.30 20.53 23.53
CA ALA A 33 -17.33 19.57 24.06
C ALA A 33 -17.92 18.14 24.11
N GLY A 34 -19.19 18.01 24.50
CA GLY A 34 -19.91 16.73 24.45
C GLY A 34 -20.01 16.18 23.03
N PHE A 35 -20.42 16.98 22.06
CA PHE A 35 -20.47 16.59 20.65
C PHE A 35 -19.10 16.19 20.09
N LEU A 36 -18.04 16.91 20.46
CA LEU A 36 -16.68 16.60 20.01
C LEU A 36 -16.19 15.26 20.57
N THR A 37 -16.45 14.97 21.85
CA THR A 37 -16.09 13.67 22.45
C THR A 37 -16.87 12.50 21.84
N ILE A 38 -18.15 12.69 21.57
CA ILE A 38 -18.99 11.69 20.91
C ILE A 38 -18.50 11.47 19.48
N ALA A 39 -18.20 12.53 18.73
CA ALA A 39 -17.67 12.44 17.36
C ALA A 39 -16.32 11.71 17.32
N VAL A 40 -15.41 12.00 18.25
CA VAL A 40 -14.11 11.30 18.35
C VAL A 40 -14.31 9.82 18.71
N SER A 41 -15.24 9.50 19.62
CA SER A 41 -15.54 8.11 19.97
C SER A 41 -16.14 7.32 18.79
N LEU A 42 -16.99 7.97 17.99
CA LEU A 42 -17.62 7.39 16.82
C LEU A 42 -16.61 7.23 15.67
N PHE A 43 -15.67 8.17 15.54
CA PHE A 43 -14.56 8.05 14.59
C PHE A 43 -13.58 6.94 14.98
N LEU A 44 -13.30 6.75 16.28
CA LEU A 44 -12.49 5.64 16.78
C LEU A 44 -13.16 4.29 16.56
N SER A 45 -14.47 4.18 16.79
CA SER A 45 -15.21 2.92 16.57
C SER A 45 -15.34 2.57 15.09
N VAL A 46 -15.57 3.56 14.22
CA VAL A 46 -15.55 3.38 12.76
C VAL A 46 -14.15 2.97 12.27
N SER A 47 -13.08 3.52 12.85
CA SER A 47 -11.70 3.13 12.54
C SER A 47 -11.40 1.68 12.94
N PHE A 48 -11.91 1.22 14.09
CA PHE A 48 -11.78 -0.19 14.50
C PHE A 48 -12.57 -1.15 13.59
N LEU A 49 -13.73 -0.75 13.10
CA LEU A 49 -14.52 -1.52 12.13
C LEU A 49 -13.85 -1.56 10.74
N PHE A 50 -13.21 -0.48 10.30
CA PHE A 50 -12.48 -0.44 9.03
C PHE A 50 -11.16 -1.21 9.07
N THR A 51 -10.49 -1.28 10.23
CA THR A 51 -9.25 -2.07 10.39
C THR A 51 -9.52 -3.58 10.39
N ALA A 52 -10.75 -4.02 10.72
CA ALA A 52 -11.16 -5.42 10.60
C ALA A 52 -11.44 -5.86 9.15
N SER A 53 -11.59 -4.92 8.20
CA SER A 53 -11.96 -5.19 6.81
C SER A 53 -10.79 -5.08 5.81
N SER A 54 -9.61 -4.62 6.21
CA SER A 54 -8.46 -4.60 5.30
C SER A 54 -7.74 -5.95 5.31
N ALA A 55 -8.16 -6.85 4.41
CA ALA A 55 -7.33 -7.96 3.98
C ALA A 55 -5.94 -7.44 3.56
N PRO A 56 -4.84 -8.12 3.90
CA PRO A 56 -3.51 -7.65 3.53
C PRO A 56 -3.39 -7.71 2.01
N ALA A 57 -3.22 -6.56 1.37
CA ALA A 57 -2.84 -6.50 -0.02
C ALA A 57 -1.44 -7.12 -0.14
N ASP A 58 -1.40 -8.31 -0.74
CA ASP A 58 -0.22 -9.12 -1.03
C ASP A 58 0.71 -8.36 -1.99
N LEU A 59 1.62 -7.54 -1.43
CA LEU A 59 2.69 -6.86 -2.17
C LEU A 59 3.81 -7.88 -2.45
N LYS A 60 3.65 -8.66 -3.53
CA LYS A 60 4.71 -9.50 -4.07
C LYS A 60 5.75 -8.62 -4.78
N PHE A 61 6.82 -8.29 -4.07
CA PHE A 61 8.04 -7.76 -4.65
C PHE A 61 8.84 -8.93 -5.24
N GLY A 62 9.04 -8.93 -6.56
CA GLY A 62 9.68 -10.01 -7.29
C GLY A 62 11.20 -10.00 -7.15
N PHE A 63 11.77 -11.11 -6.70
CA PHE A 63 13.15 -11.52 -7.00
C PHE A 63 13.16 -12.99 -7.44
N PRO A 64 14.04 -13.39 -8.37
CA PRO A 64 13.93 -14.66 -9.08
C PRO A 64 14.68 -15.76 -8.30
N TYR A 65 13.97 -16.81 -7.92
CA TYR A 65 14.59 -18.09 -7.58
C TYR A 65 13.83 -19.26 -8.19
N SER A 66 14.63 -20.17 -8.69
CA SER A 66 14.35 -21.28 -9.57
C SER A 66 13.66 -22.45 -8.85
N PHE A 67 12.90 -23.20 -9.64
CA PHE A 67 12.64 -24.65 -9.52
C PHE A 67 11.60 -25.13 -8.51
N SER A 68 10.44 -25.58 -9.02
CA SER A 68 10.12 -27.01 -9.16
C SER A 68 8.62 -27.16 -9.40
N GLY A 69 8.25 -27.88 -10.45
CA GLY A 69 6.85 -28.12 -10.79
C GLY A 69 6.13 -28.92 -9.71
N SER A 70 4.96 -28.45 -9.31
CA SER A 70 3.93 -29.31 -8.72
C SER A 70 2.59 -28.98 -9.36
N LYS A 71 2.06 -29.96 -10.09
CA LYS A 71 0.73 -29.95 -10.67
C LYS A 71 -0.30 -30.16 -9.55
N SER A 72 -1.39 -29.40 -9.65
CA SER A 72 -2.73 -29.72 -9.12
C SER A 72 -2.94 -29.70 -7.60
N ALA A 73 -3.79 -28.78 -7.15
CA ALA A 73 -4.97 -29.17 -6.38
C ALA A 73 -6.02 -28.05 -6.49
N SER A 74 -7.11 -28.35 -7.19
CA SER A 74 -8.38 -27.65 -7.05
C SER A 74 -8.67 -27.43 -5.57
N THR A 75 -8.91 -26.18 -5.19
CA THR A 75 -9.28 -25.75 -3.84
C THR A 75 -10.64 -26.36 -3.47
N ARG A 76 -10.65 -27.66 -3.14
CA ARG A 76 -11.70 -28.24 -2.30
C ARG A 76 -11.60 -27.52 -0.97
N ARG A 77 -12.62 -26.71 -0.67
CA ARG A 77 -12.84 -26.14 0.66
C ARG A 77 -12.79 -27.29 1.67
N SER A 78 -11.69 -27.40 2.42
CA SER A 78 -11.54 -28.39 3.47
C SER A 78 -12.38 -27.96 4.67
N ILE A 79 -13.60 -28.50 4.76
CA ILE A 79 -14.42 -28.51 5.98
C ILE A 79 -13.83 -29.59 6.92
N LEU A 80 -12.55 -29.45 7.28
CA LEU A 80 -11.84 -30.34 8.20
C LEU A 80 -11.09 -29.56 9.30
N ALA A 81 -11.37 -28.26 9.45
CA ALA A 81 -10.77 -27.41 10.48
C ALA A 81 -11.41 -27.56 11.88
N LEU A 82 -12.29 -28.55 12.10
CA LEU A 82 -13.03 -28.71 13.35
C LEU A 82 -12.25 -29.45 14.47
N LYS A 83 -10.98 -29.80 14.24
CA LYS A 83 -10.14 -30.51 15.23
C LYS A 83 -8.80 -29.84 15.55
N SER A 84 -8.50 -28.68 14.97
CA SER A 84 -7.34 -27.88 15.40
C SER A 84 -7.74 -27.05 16.60
N ASP A 85 -6.95 -27.09 17.68
CA ASP A 85 -7.12 -26.19 18.82
C ASP A 85 -7.29 -24.75 18.31
N PRO A 86 -8.28 -23.99 18.80
CA PRO A 86 -8.57 -22.64 18.30
C PRO A 86 -7.40 -21.65 18.47
N LEU A 87 -6.40 -22.02 19.28
CA LEU A 87 -5.19 -21.23 19.54
C LEU A 87 -4.03 -21.50 18.57
N ARG A 88 -4.03 -22.65 17.87
CA ARG A 88 -2.95 -23.03 16.93
C ARG A 88 -2.77 -22.02 15.80
N PRO A 89 -3.83 -21.57 15.11
CA PRO A 89 -3.69 -20.57 14.05
C PRO A 89 -3.09 -19.24 14.54
N ARG A 90 -3.44 -18.83 15.78
CA ARG A 90 -2.91 -17.61 16.39
C ARG A 90 -1.42 -17.75 16.71
N LEU A 91 -0.99 -18.91 17.20
CA LEU A 91 0.42 -19.20 17.46
C LEU A 91 1.22 -19.22 16.14
N ASP A 92 0.70 -19.85 15.10
CA ASP A 92 1.36 -19.93 13.79
C ASP A 92 1.48 -18.55 13.14
N GLN A 93 0.45 -17.70 13.28
CA GLN A 93 0.51 -16.31 12.83
C GLN A 93 1.58 -15.51 13.58
N LEU A 94 1.63 -15.62 14.91
CA LEU A 94 2.64 -14.95 15.74
C LEU A 94 4.06 -15.42 15.39
N ARG A 95 4.23 -16.73 15.16
CA ARG A 95 5.51 -17.30 14.74
C ARG A 95 5.92 -16.75 13.38
N LYS A 96 5.01 -16.74 12.40
CA LYS A 96 5.29 -16.19 11.07
C LYS A 96 5.68 -14.72 11.16
N GLN A 97 4.94 -13.92 11.93
CA GLN A 97 5.26 -12.51 12.15
C GLN A 97 6.65 -12.33 12.78
N ALA A 98 7.02 -13.16 13.76
CA ALA A 98 8.34 -13.13 14.38
C ALA A 98 9.46 -13.52 13.38
N GLU A 99 9.23 -14.54 12.55
CA GLU A 99 10.15 -14.96 11.49
C GLU A 99 10.31 -13.88 10.41
N ASP A 100 9.22 -13.21 10.02
CA ASP A 100 9.23 -12.10 9.05
C ASP A 100 10.04 -10.90 9.58
N HIS A 101 9.81 -10.48 10.84
CA HIS A 101 10.58 -9.40 11.46
C HIS A 101 12.05 -9.78 11.67
N ARG A 102 12.34 -11.04 12.01
CA ARG A 102 13.70 -11.57 12.05
C ARG A 102 14.37 -11.48 10.67
N GLY A 103 13.66 -11.87 9.61
CA GLY A 103 14.14 -11.77 8.23
C GLY A 103 14.46 -10.33 7.84
N LEU A 104 13.56 -9.39 8.17
CA LEU A 104 13.77 -7.96 7.99
C LEU A 104 15.03 -7.49 8.72
N ALA A 105 15.18 -7.81 10.00
CA ALA A 105 16.34 -7.42 10.80
C ALA A 105 17.65 -7.94 10.19
N LEU A 106 17.67 -9.20 9.72
CA LEU A 106 18.84 -9.79 9.06
C LEU A 106 19.16 -9.12 7.72
N ALA A 107 18.15 -8.74 6.94
CA ALA A 107 18.32 -8.02 5.69
C ALA A 107 18.90 -6.60 5.92
N TYR A 108 18.39 -5.85 6.90
CA TYR A 108 18.97 -4.56 7.26
C TYR A 108 20.40 -4.71 7.80
N ALA A 109 20.67 -5.76 8.58
CA ALA A 109 22.01 -6.05 9.06
C ALA A 109 23.00 -6.41 7.92
N SER A 110 22.54 -7.07 6.85
CA SER A 110 23.40 -7.35 5.68
C SER A 110 23.64 -6.09 4.84
N TYR A 111 22.63 -5.23 4.67
CA TYR A 111 22.78 -3.91 4.04
C TYR A 111 23.78 -3.03 4.78
N ALA A 112 23.66 -2.93 6.11
CA ALA A 112 24.59 -2.15 6.93
C ALA A 112 26.04 -2.68 6.80
N ARG A 113 26.23 -4.01 6.80
CA ARG A 113 27.55 -4.63 6.56
C ARG A 113 28.10 -4.30 5.19
N LYS A 114 27.29 -4.38 4.14
CA LYS A 114 27.70 -4.04 2.77
C LYS A 114 28.18 -2.60 2.67
N LEU A 115 27.41 -1.64 3.20
CA LEU A 115 27.77 -0.23 3.21
C LEU A 115 29.08 0.03 3.97
N LYS A 116 29.28 -0.63 5.12
CA LYS A 116 30.54 -0.51 5.89
C LYS A 116 31.74 -1.02 5.08
N LEU A 117 31.59 -2.15 4.40
CA LEU A 117 32.65 -2.73 3.57
C LEU A 117 32.97 -1.84 2.36
N GLU A 118 31.96 -1.31 1.68
CA GLU A 118 32.14 -0.40 0.55
C GLU A 118 32.85 0.89 0.96
N ASN A 119 32.43 1.51 2.06
CA ASN A 119 33.10 2.69 2.61
C ASN A 119 34.55 2.38 3.02
N SER A 120 34.80 1.23 3.65
CA SER A 120 36.16 0.82 4.00
C SER A 120 37.05 0.57 2.78
N LYS A 121 36.50 0.05 1.68
CA LYS A 121 37.24 -0.13 0.42
C LYS A 121 37.64 1.22 -0.16
N LEU A 122 36.72 2.19 -0.21
CA LEU A 122 37.02 3.54 -0.69
C LEU A 122 38.14 4.20 0.12
N VAL A 123 38.10 4.11 1.45
CA VAL A 123 39.18 4.64 2.32
C VAL A 123 40.53 4.00 2.00
N ARG A 124 40.59 2.68 1.80
CA ARG A 124 41.83 1.99 1.43
C ARG A 124 42.35 2.44 0.07
N ILE A 125 41.48 2.54 -0.94
CA ILE A 125 41.85 3.00 -2.28
C ILE A 125 42.46 4.41 -2.21
N PHE A 126 41.86 5.33 -1.45
CA PHE A 126 42.42 6.68 -1.31
C PHE A 126 43.76 6.71 -0.54
N ALA A 127 43.89 5.89 0.50
CA ALA A 127 45.17 5.74 1.21
C ALA A 127 46.27 5.18 0.29
N ASP A 128 45.96 4.17 -0.51
CA ASP A 128 46.90 3.57 -1.46
C ASP A 128 47.27 4.56 -2.59
N LEU A 129 46.32 5.37 -3.06
CA LEU A 129 46.64 6.46 -4.00
C LEU A 129 47.64 7.45 -3.40
N SER A 130 47.46 7.85 -2.14
CA SER A 130 48.41 8.75 -1.47
C SER A 130 49.79 8.13 -1.31
N ARG A 131 49.86 6.85 -0.91
CA ARG A 131 51.10 6.08 -0.78
C ARG A 131 51.81 5.93 -2.12
N ASN A 132 51.06 5.71 -3.20
CA ASN A 132 51.64 5.69 -4.53
C ASN A 132 52.41 6.98 -4.82
N TYR A 133 51.85 8.17 -4.53
CA TYR A 133 52.59 9.42 -4.74
C TYR A 133 53.85 9.52 -3.89
N THR A 134 53.79 9.14 -2.61
CA THR A 134 54.98 9.13 -1.75
C THR A 134 56.04 8.15 -2.24
N ASP A 135 55.63 6.97 -2.69
CA ASP A 135 56.52 5.96 -3.24
C ASP A 135 57.20 6.47 -4.51
N LEU A 136 56.46 7.17 -5.37
CA LEU A 136 57.04 7.80 -6.56
C LEU A 136 58.11 8.82 -6.19
N ILE A 137 57.82 9.72 -5.26
CA ILE A 137 58.75 10.76 -4.82
C ILE A 137 59.97 10.14 -4.11
N SER A 138 59.79 9.03 -3.39
CA SER A 138 60.86 8.36 -2.66
C SER A 138 61.83 7.56 -3.54
N LYS A 139 61.52 7.34 -4.83
CA LYS A 139 62.39 6.58 -5.74
C LYS A 139 63.77 7.26 -5.82
N PRO A 140 64.88 6.51 -5.72
CA PRO A 140 66.24 7.06 -5.77
C PRO A 140 66.52 8.05 -6.92
N PRO A 141 66.12 7.79 -8.19
CA PRO A 141 66.40 8.72 -9.29
C PRO A 141 65.62 10.03 -9.21
N TYR A 142 64.48 10.06 -8.51
CA TYR A 142 63.65 11.25 -8.37
C TYR A 142 63.97 12.01 -7.07
N ARG A 143 64.40 11.30 -6.02
CA ARG A 143 64.83 11.90 -4.76
C ARG A 143 66.02 12.85 -4.95
N ALA A 144 66.99 12.45 -5.77
CA ALA A 144 68.15 13.28 -6.11
C ALA A 144 67.78 14.59 -6.84
N LEU A 145 66.58 14.69 -7.43
CA LEU A 145 66.07 15.94 -8.02
C LEU A 145 65.61 16.96 -6.96
N PHE A 146 65.29 16.50 -5.75
CA PHE A 146 64.77 17.33 -4.65
C PHE A 146 65.84 17.72 -3.62
N ASP A 147 67.04 17.16 -3.72
CA ASP A 147 68.18 17.53 -2.88
C ASP A 147 68.75 18.87 -3.37
N ALA A 148 68.85 19.86 -2.46
CA ALA A 148 69.15 21.26 -2.77
C ALA A 148 70.57 21.54 -3.34
N ASP A 149 71.41 20.51 -3.43
CA ASP A 149 72.84 20.61 -3.79
C ASP A 149 73.14 20.23 -5.26
N ALA A 150 72.12 19.91 -6.08
CA ALA A 150 72.30 19.50 -7.47
C ALA A 150 72.38 20.70 -8.44
N ASN A 151 73.61 21.11 -8.80
CA ASN A 151 73.87 22.23 -9.72
C ASN A 151 73.46 21.97 -11.20
N SER A 152 73.01 20.76 -11.55
CA SER A 152 72.46 20.45 -12.88
C SER A 152 71.43 19.33 -12.81
N ILE A 153 70.19 19.63 -13.16
CA ILE A 153 69.10 18.64 -13.27
C ILE A 153 69.20 17.93 -14.63
N ASP A 154 69.23 16.60 -14.64
CA ASP A 154 69.14 15.82 -15.88
C ASP A 154 67.73 15.95 -16.48
N GLU A 155 67.63 16.60 -17.65
CA GLU A 155 66.37 16.84 -18.36
C GLU A 155 65.63 15.53 -18.69
N SER A 156 66.36 14.44 -18.98
CA SER A 156 65.76 13.16 -19.34
C SER A 156 65.02 12.51 -18.16
N VAL A 157 65.57 12.61 -16.95
CA VAL A 157 64.99 12.10 -15.70
C VAL A 157 63.77 12.94 -15.30
N LEU A 158 63.86 14.27 -15.48
CA LEU A 158 62.76 15.19 -15.22
C LEU A 158 61.56 14.91 -16.14
N ARG A 159 61.79 14.69 -17.44
CA ARG A 159 60.73 14.33 -18.41
C ARG A 159 60.04 13.01 -18.05
N ARG A 160 60.80 12.02 -17.58
CA ARG A 160 60.26 10.73 -17.14
C ARG A 160 59.40 10.88 -15.87
N PHE A 161 59.88 11.65 -14.89
CA PHE A 161 59.13 11.97 -13.68
C PHE A 161 57.83 12.70 -14.00
N GLU A 162 57.89 13.74 -14.85
CA GLU A 162 56.72 14.51 -15.29
C GLU A 162 55.65 13.59 -15.93
N LYS A 163 56.07 12.63 -16.77
CA LYS A 163 55.17 11.66 -17.37
C LYS A 163 54.53 10.74 -16.32
N GLU A 164 55.32 10.15 -15.42
CA GLU A 164 54.80 9.25 -14.36
C GLU A 164 53.86 9.99 -13.39
N VAL A 165 54.14 11.25 -13.06
CA VAL A 165 53.26 12.10 -12.23
C VAL A 165 51.96 12.40 -12.96
N LYS A 166 52.01 12.81 -14.23
CA LYS A 166 50.81 13.09 -15.03
C LYS A 166 49.92 11.86 -15.18
N GLU A 167 50.52 10.68 -15.38
CA GLU A 167 49.79 9.41 -15.44
C GLU A 167 49.08 9.11 -14.11
N ARG A 168 49.77 9.27 -12.96
CA ARG A 168 49.15 9.05 -11.64
C ARG A 168 48.06 10.07 -11.32
N ILE A 169 48.24 11.34 -11.70
CA ILE A 169 47.22 12.38 -11.57
C ILE A 169 45.98 12.02 -12.39
N LYS A 170 46.16 11.51 -13.61
CA LYS A 170 45.05 11.05 -14.45
C LYS A 170 44.27 9.91 -13.79
N LEU A 171 44.97 8.90 -13.28
CA LEU A 171 44.35 7.77 -12.56
C LEU A 171 43.61 8.23 -11.30
N THR A 172 44.22 9.13 -10.52
CA THR A 172 43.62 9.67 -9.29
C THR A 172 42.34 10.45 -9.61
N ARG A 173 42.35 11.28 -10.66
CA ARG A 173 41.15 12.01 -11.11
C ARG A 173 40.03 11.07 -11.53
N GLN A 174 40.35 9.97 -12.21
CA GLN A 174 39.38 8.96 -12.58
C GLN A 174 38.73 8.31 -11.34
N VAL A 175 39.54 7.85 -10.39
CA VAL A 175 39.03 7.22 -9.15
C VAL A 175 38.19 8.20 -8.33
N ILE A 176 38.59 9.47 -8.25
CA ILE A 176 37.80 10.51 -7.59
C ILE A 176 36.45 10.72 -8.31
N ALA A 177 36.42 10.71 -9.64
CA ALA A 177 35.19 10.87 -10.40
C ALA A 177 34.21 9.71 -10.15
N GLU A 178 34.70 8.47 -10.12
CA GLU A 178 33.90 7.28 -9.78
C GLU A 178 33.38 7.33 -8.33
N ALA A 179 34.23 7.75 -7.39
CA ALA A 179 33.84 7.85 -5.99
C ALA A 179 32.92 9.06 -5.70
N LYS A 180 32.88 10.09 -6.56
CA LYS A 180 32.09 11.30 -6.35
C LYS A 180 30.61 11.01 -6.14
N GLU A 181 30.06 10.01 -6.83
CA GLU A 181 28.67 9.60 -6.66
C GLU A 181 28.34 9.13 -5.24
N SER A 182 29.33 8.58 -4.53
CA SER A 182 29.16 8.09 -3.15
C SER A 182 29.14 9.22 -2.11
N PHE A 183 29.66 10.41 -2.45
CA PHE A 183 29.73 11.56 -1.54
C PHE A 183 28.68 12.64 -1.85
N ASP A 184 28.23 12.73 -3.10
CA ASP A 184 27.27 13.75 -3.51
C ASP A 184 25.84 13.42 -3.07
N ASN A 185 25.37 14.12 -2.04
CA ASN A 185 24.01 13.98 -1.53
C ASN A 185 22.96 14.43 -2.56
N GLN A 186 23.24 15.43 -3.40
CA GLN A 186 22.29 15.89 -4.42
C GLN A 186 22.07 14.80 -5.48
N LEU A 187 23.15 14.14 -5.92
CA LEU A 187 23.04 13.03 -6.85
C LEU A 187 22.27 11.84 -6.25
N LYS A 188 22.50 11.52 -4.97
CA LYS A 188 21.73 10.47 -4.26
C LYS A 188 20.24 10.81 -4.20
N ILE A 189 19.91 12.06 -3.88
CA ILE A 189 18.51 12.53 -3.84
C ILE A 189 17.87 12.40 -5.23
N HIS A 190 18.58 12.80 -6.30
CA HIS A 190 18.07 12.65 -7.66
C HIS A 190 17.85 11.18 -8.05
N LYS A 191 18.84 10.31 -7.80
CA LYS A 191 18.70 8.86 -8.06
C LYS A 191 17.55 8.26 -7.27
N LEU A 192 17.40 8.63 -5.99
CA LEU A 192 16.29 8.17 -5.16
C LEU A 192 14.95 8.64 -5.73
N LYS A 193 14.84 9.91 -6.14
CA LYS A 193 13.66 10.46 -6.79
C LYS A 193 13.30 9.64 -8.05
N ASP A 194 14.26 9.39 -8.94
CA ASP A 194 14.03 8.61 -10.16
C ASP A 194 13.55 7.19 -9.84
N THR A 195 14.16 6.52 -8.85
CA THR A 195 13.73 5.19 -8.43
C THR A 195 12.31 5.20 -7.83
N ILE A 196 11.95 6.22 -7.06
CA ILE A 196 10.59 6.38 -6.52
C ILE A 196 9.58 6.56 -7.65
N PHE A 197 9.88 7.39 -8.65
CA PHE A 197 9.00 7.56 -9.80
C PHE A 197 8.82 6.26 -10.58
N ALA A 198 9.91 5.54 -10.87
CA ALA A 198 9.84 4.25 -11.57
C ALA A 198 9.05 3.19 -10.78
N LEU A 199 9.29 3.08 -9.47
CA LEU A 199 8.56 2.14 -8.61
C LEU A 199 7.08 2.52 -8.47
N ASN A 200 6.76 3.81 -8.39
CA ASN A 200 5.38 4.28 -8.34
C ASN A 200 4.64 3.96 -9.65
N GLU A 201 5.28 4.13 -10.80
CA GLU A 201 4.70 3.72 -12.08
C GLU A 201 4.40 2.21 -12.11
N GLN A 202 5.35 1.38 -11.68
CA GLN A 202 5.13 -0.08 -11.61
C GLN A 202 4.01 -0.44 -10.63
N LEU A 203 3.96 0.22 -9.47
CA LEU A 203 2.90 0.02 -8.48
C LEU A 203 1.53 0.40 -9.04
N THR A 204 1.42 1.52 -9.77
CA THR A 204 0.14 1.90 -10.39
C THR A 204 -0.30 0.92 -11.47
N LYS A 205 0.63 0.39 -12.29
CA LYS A 205 0.36 -0.69 -13.25
C LYS A 205 -0.13 -1.96 -12.55
N ALA A 206 0.55 -2.39 -11.49
CA ALA A 206 0.16 -3.57 -10.71
C ALA A 206 -1.20 -3.39 -10.04
N LYS A 207 -1.50 -2.20 -9.48
CA LYS A 207 -2.81 -1.88 -8.91
C LYS A 207 -3.92 -1.94 -9.96
N LYS A 208 -3.71 -1.37 -11.14
CA LYS A 208 -4.67 -1.44 -12.26
C LYS A 208 -4.92 -2.88 -12.68
N GLN A 209 -3.86 -3.69 -12.82
CA GLN A 209 -3.98 -5.10 -13.16
C GLN A 209 -4.72 -5.89 -12.07
N GLY A 210 -4.41 -5.64 -10.79
CA GLY A 210 -5.10 -6.27 -9.66
C GLY A 210 -6.59 -5.93 -9.62
N ALA A 211 -6.94 -4.66 -9.83
CA ALA A 211 -8.33 -4.21 -9.92
C ALA A 211 -9.06 -4.86 -11.11
N PHE A 212 -8.40 -4.95 -12.27
CA PHE A 212 -8.95 -5.61 -13.45
C PHE A 212 -9.16 -7.12 -13.21
N SER A 213 -8.18 -7.82 -12.66
CA SER A 213 -8.32 -9.24 -12.30
C SER A 213 -9.42 -9.47 -11.27
N SER A 214 -9.57 -8.58 -10.28
CA SER A 214 -10.67 -8.65 -9.31
C SER A 214 -12.04 -8.45 -9.98
N LEU A 215 -12.14 -7.50 -10.93
CA LEU A 215 -13.37 -7.28 -11.69
C LEU A 215 -13.74 -8.51 -12.51
N ILE A 216 -12.76 -9.10 -13.21
CA ILE A 216 -12.96 -10.34 -13.97
C ILE A 216 -13.36 -11.47 -13.04
N ALA A 217 -12.72 -11.65 -11.89
CA ALA A 217 -13.09 -12.70 -10.94
C ALA A 217 -14.52 -12.52 -10.40
N ALA A 218 -14.97 -11.28 -10.17
CA ALA A 218 -16.32 -10.99 -9.67
C ALA A 218 -17.41 -11.12 -10.74
N LYS A 219 -17.13 -10.71 -11.99
CA LYS A 219 -18.13 -10.69 -13.08
C LYS A 219 -18.06 -11.89 -14.02
N SER A 220 -16.95 -12.61 -14.08
CA SER A 220 -16.84 -13.75 -14.98
C SER A 220 -17.79 -14.86 -14.57
N ILE A 221 -18.47 -15.42 -15.56
CA ILE A 221 -19.34 -16.58 -15.36
C ILE A 221 -18.44 -17.82 -15.32
N PRO A 222 -18.42 -18.59 -14.21
CA PRO A 222 -17.66 -19.82 -14.16
C PRO A 222 -18.17 -20.80 -15.24
N LYS A 223 -17.26 -21.60 -15.81
CA LYS A 223 -17.57 -22.49 -16.95
C LYS A 223 -18.79 -23.39 -16.72
N SER A 224 -19.01 -23.85 -15.48
CA SER A 224 -20.18 -24.66 -15.12
C SER A 224 -21.50 -23.91 -15.31
N LEU A 225 -21.55 -22.62 -14.97
CA LEU A 225 -22.72 -21.78 -15.17
C LEU A 225 -22.93 -21.42 -16.64
N HIS A 226 -21.84 -21.27 -17.40
CA HIS A 226 -21.92 -21.12 -18.85
C HIS A 226 -22.56 -22.35 -19.51
N CYS A 227 -22.16 -23.58 -19.13
CA CYS A 227 -22.79 -24.80 -19.62
C CYS A 227 -24.26 -24.91 -19.21
N LEU A 228 -24.62 -24.49 -18.00
CA LEU A 228 -26.01 -24.44 -17.55
C LEU A 228 -26.85 -23.51 -18.45
N ALA A 229 -26.32 -22.30 -18.74
CA ALA A 229 -27.00 -21.35 -19.61
C ALA A 229 -27.24 -21.92 -21.02
N LEU A 230 -26.26 -22.62 -21.59
CA LEU A 230 -26.41 -23.29 -22.90
C LEU A 230 -27.49 -24.38 -22.86
N ARG A 231 -27.52 -25.21 -21.82
CA ARG A 231 -28.55 -26.25 -21.66
C ARG A 231 -29.95 -25.68 -21.51
N LEU A 232 -30.10 -24.60 -20.73
CA LEU A 232 -31.40 -23.92 -20.57
C LEU A 232 -31.86 -23.28 -21.88
N MET A 233 -30.93 -22.73 -22.67
CA MET A 233 -31.23 -22.21 -24.01
C MET A 233 -31.66 -23.33 -24.96
N GLU A 234 -30.97 -24.47 -24.95
CA GLU A 234 -31.34 -25.66 -25.73
C GLU A 234 -32.73 -26.16 -25.36
N GLU A 235 -33.04 -26.30 -24.05
CA GLU A 235 -34.36 -26.74 -23.58
C GLU A 235 -35.47 -25.77 -24.01
N ARG A 236 -35.20 -24.46 -23.96
CA ARG A 236 -36.15 -23.42 -24.39
C ARG A 236 -36.43 -23.50 -25.89
N ILE A 237 -35.40 -23.69 -26.71
CA ILE A 237 -35.53 -23.83 -28.16
C ILE A 237 -36.26 -25.13 -28.52
N ALA A 238 -36.00 -26.22 -27.80
CA ALA A 238 -36.65 -27.50 -28.02
C ALA A 238 -38.13 -27.51 -27.61
N ASN A 239 -38.52 -26.71 -26.60
CA ASN A 239 -39.88 -26.66 -26.06
C ASN A 239 -40.46 -25.23 -26.03
N PRO A 240 -40.62 -24.55 -27.18
CA PRO A 240 -41.03 -23.16 -27.21
C PRO A 240 -42.40 -22.92 -26.58
N GLU A 241 -43.34 -23.86 -26.74
CA GLU A 241 -44.71 -23.80 -26.18
C GLU A 241 -44.74 -23.71 -24.65
N LYS A 242 -43.76 -24.28 -23.96
CA LYS A 242 -43.69 -24.29 -22.48
C LYS A 242 -43.22 -22.95 -21.90
N TYR A 243 -42.52 -22.16 -22.71
CA TYR A 243 -41.84 -20.93 -22.31
C TYR A 243 -42.35 -19.70 -23.08
N SER A 244 -43.47 -19.85 -23.80
CA SER A 244 -44.18 -18.78 -24.48
C SER A 244 -45.35 -18.32 -23.61
N ASP A 245 -45.38 -17.04 -23.28
CA ASP A 245 -46.51 -16.39 -22.59
C ASP A 245 -47.56 -15.90 -23.60
N GLU A 246 -47.34 -16.08 -24.91
CA GLU A 246 -48.26 -15.64 -25.94
C GLU A 246 -49.48 -16.57 -26.00
N GLY A 247 -50.63 -16.07 -25.52
CA GLY A 247 -51.94 -16.71 -25.68
C GLY A 247 -52.50 -17.41 -24.44
N ASN A 248 -51.74 -17.52 -23.34
CA ASN A 248 -52.27 -18.07 -22.09
C ASN A 248 -52.82 -16.94 -21.20
N PRO A 249 -54.08 -17.02 -20.71
CA PRO A 249 -54.57 -16.06 -19.74
C PRO A 249 -53.69 -16.11 -18.48
N PRO A 250 -53.41 -14.95 -17.83
CA PRO A 250 -52.67 -14.93 -16.59
C PRO A 250 -53.35 -15.87 -15.60
N LYS A 251 -52.59 -16.80 -15.03
CA LYS A 251 -53.15 -17.77 -14.10
C LYS A 251 -53.80 -16.98 -12.96
N PRO A 252 -55.09 -17.25 -12.62
CA PRO A 252 -55.82 -16.46 -11.63
C PRO A 252 -55.15 -16.48 -10.25
N GLU A 253 -54.31 -17.47 -9.99
CA GLU A 253 -53.49 -17.62 -8.79
C GLU A 253 -52.39 -16.54 -8.63
N ILE A 254 -52.00 -15.85 -9.71
CA ILE A 254 -50.94 -14.82 -9.65
C ILE A 254 -51.45 -13.54 -8.96
N GLU A 255 -52.76 -13.28 -9.04
CA GLU A 255 -53.40 -12.06 -8.55
C GLU A 255 -54.35 -12.30 -7.36
N ASP A 256 -54.50 -13.54 -6.87
CA ASP A 256 -55.41 -13.86 -5.77
C ASP A 256 -54.89 -13.30 -4.42
N PRO A 257 -55.53 -12.28 -3.84
CA PRO A 257 -55.07 -11.66 -2.58
C PRO A 257 -55.14 -12.59 -1.37
N LYS A 258 -55.72 -13.79 -1.50
CA LYS A 258 -55.76 -14.80 -0.44
C LYS A 258 -54.47 -15.62 -0.31
N LEU A 259 -53.55 -15.52 -1.29
CA LEU A 259 -52.27 -16.22 -1.28
C LEU A 259 -51.16 -15.34 -0.69
N TYR A 260 -50.07 -15.96 -0.24
CA TYR A 260 -48.91 -15.23 0.28
C TYR A 260 -47.99 -14.81 -0.86
N HIS A 261 -47.95 -13.51 -1.17
CA HIS A 261 -47.11 -12.96 -2.22
C HIS A 261 -45.77 -12.43 -1.68
N TYR A 262 -44.68 -12.83 -2.34
CA TYR A 262 -43.32 -12.39 -2.03
C TYR A 262 -42.69 -11.77 -3.27
N ALA A 263 -42.12 -10.57 -3.16
CA ALA A 263 -41.34 -9.95 -4.23
C ALA A 263 -39.84 -10.12 -3.97
N ILE A 264 -39.13 -10.76 -4.88
CA ILE A 264 -37.69 -11.02 -4.81
C ILE A 264 -36.99 -10.19 -5.87
N PHE A 265 -36.40 -9.07 -5.45
CA PHE A 265 -35.56 -8.26 -6.33
C PHE A 265 -34.11 -8.73 -6.26
N SER A 266 -33.60 -9.37 -7.32
CA SER A 266 -32.22 -9.86 -7.38
C SER A 266 -31.70 -9.99 -8.80
N ASP A 267 -30.54 -9.40 -9.07
CA ASP A 267 -29.83 -9.57 -10.34
C ASP A 267 -29.19 -10.97 -10.47
N ASN A 268 -29.12 -11.74 -9.39
CA ASN A 268 -28.61 -13.11 -9.38
C ASN A 268 -29.76 -14.12 -9.44
N VAL A 269 -30.10 -14.53 -10.65
CA VAL A 269 -31.19 -15.50 -10.93
C VAL A 269 -30.96 -16.85 -10.23
N ILE A 270 -29.70 -17.28 -10.08
CA ILE A 270 -29.38 -18.55 -9.41
C ILE A 270 -29.66 -18.44 -7.91
N ALA A 271 -29.29 -17.32 -7.30
CA ALA A 271 -29.60 -17.07 -5.89
C ALA A 271 -31.11 -17.04 -5.66
N ALA A 272 -31.86 -16.32 -6.50
CA ALA A 272 -33.33 -16.28 -6.43
C ALA A 272 -33.94 -17.69 -6.57
N SER A 273 -33.47 -18.48 -7.55
CA SER A 273 -33.92 -19.86 -7.75
C SER A 273 -33.67 -20.75 -6.53
N VAL A 274 -32.50 -20.64 -5.89
CA VAL A 274 -32.19 -21.39 -4.67
C VAL A 274 -33.10 -20.99 -3.50
N VAL A 275 -33.37 -19.69 -3.34
CA VAL A 275 -34.29 -19.19 -2.30
C VAL A 275 -35.69 -19.74 -2.52
N VAL A 276 -36.24 -19.62 -3.74
CA VAL A 276 -37.57 -20.13 -4.07
C VAL A 276 -37.63 -21.65 -3.88
N ASN A 277 -36.65 -22.40 -4.38
CA ASN A 277 -36.62 -23.87 -4.25
C ASN A 277 -36.53 -24.31 -2.78
N SER A 278 -35.74 -23.62 -1.96
CA SER A 278 -35.64 -23.89 -0.53
C SER A 278 -36.97 -23.59 0.19
N ALA A 279 -37.59 -22.45 -0.13
CA ALA A 279 -38.87 -22.05 0.44
C ALA A 279 -39.98 -23.06 0.09
N VAL A 280 -40.08 -23.47 -1.16
CA VAL A 280 -41.07 -24.48 -1.60
C VAL A 280 -40.85 -25.83 -0.91
N LYS A 281 -39.60 -26.27 -0.74
CA LYS A 281 -39.28 -27.56 -0.10
C LYS A 281 -39.54 -27.60 1.41
N ASN A 282 -39.31 -26.49 2.10
CA ASN A 282 -39.42 -26.44 3.57
C ASN A 282 -40.79 -25.99 4.07
N THR A 283 -41.68 -25.55 3.17
CA THR A 283 -43.01 -25.08 3.53
C THR A 283 -44.01 -26.24 3.57
N LYS A 284 -44.90 -26.24 4.57
CA LYS A 284 -45.93 -27.28 4.75
C LYS A 284 -46.99 -27.27 3.64
N GLU A 285 -47.31 -26.09 3.12
CA GLU A 285 -48.37 -25.87 2.11
C GLU A 285 -47.84 -25.03 0.93
N PRO A 286 -47.00 -25.60 0.04
CA PRO A 286 -46.31 -24.83 -1.00
C PRO A 286 -47.24 -24.13 -2.00
N TRP A 287 -48.45 -24.64 -2.23
CA TRP A 287 -49.44 -24.05 -3.15
C TRP A 287 -50.03 -22.72 -2.65
N LYS A 288 -49.81 -22.32 -1.39
CA LYS A 288 -50.27 -21.02 -0.86
C LYS A 288 -49.29 -19.86 -1.08
N HIS A 289 -48.11 -20.13 -1.65
CA HIS A 289 -47.02 -19.15 -1.75
C HIS A 289 -46.75 -18.80 -3.21
N VAL A 290 -46.79 -17.49 -3.52
CA VAL A 290 -46.54 -16.93 -4.84
C VAL A 290 -45.30 -16.05 -4.79
N PHE A 291 -44.34 -16.28 -5.68
CA PHE A 291 -43.10 -15.52 -5.77
C PHE A 291 -43.08 -14.71 -7.05
N HIS A 292 -42.95 -13.40 -6.91
CA HIS A 292 -42.67 -12.45 -7.98
C HIS A 292 -41.16 -12.22 -8.01
N VAL A 293 -40.49 -12.65 -9.08
CA VAL A 293 -39.02 -12.63 -9.22
C VAL A 293 -38.62 -11.71 -10.37
#